data_AF-A0A1W9P9M3-F1
#
_entry.id   AF-A0A1W9P9M3-F1
#
_cell.length_a   1.000
_cell.length_b   1.000
_cell.length_c   1.000
_cell.angle_alpha   90.00
_cell.angle_beta   90.00
_cell.angle_gamma   90.00
#
_symmetry.space_group_name_H-M   'P 1'
#
loop_
_entity.id
_entity.type
_entity.pdbx_description
1 polymer ?
#
loop_
_entity_poly.entity_id
_entity_poly.type
_entity_poly.pdbx_seq_one_letter_code
_entity_poly.pdbx_strand_id
1 'polypeptide(L)'
;MADDGGLYLRGRNIPEQRFKRGFAKKLSKEELRRFEQDFRTNFIQKEDIKKLKNLGINCLRLPFNFRLIRGQGLGHLGELIDWCREYKIYVILDMHAAPGAQNADWHSDSNGKALLWKKKKCQEETLKLWQFLAEHYKDEPVIAGYDILNEPVIKDVRGLKRFYREMMKTIRQVDKRHIIFLEGSDWAQNIDFLGEPESENIVYSIHFYQPLDFSFNFRFVFSYPGRIDGQYWAEGKIRSYLEHYCKKQKSGKCPFMSVSLE
;
A
#
# COMPACT_ATOMS: atom_id res chain seq x y z
N MET A 1 -21.95 20.60 8.23
CA MET A 1 -21.67 19.22 7.78
C MET A 1 -20.86 19.38 6.52
N ALA A 2 -19.55 19.23 6.62
CA ALA A 2 -18.65 19.44 5.50
C ALA A 2 -18.85 18.32 4.47
N ASP A 3 -18.76 18.69 3.20
CA ASP A 3 -18.78 17.78 2.07
C ASP A 3 -17.34 17.30 1.87
N ASP A 4 -16.98 16.21 2.54
CA ASP A 4 -15.64 15.59 2.53
C ASP A 4 -15.36 14.82 1.21
N GLY A 5 -16.09 15.17 0.14
CA GLY A 5 -16.19 14.45 -1.11
C GLY A 5 -14.98 14.63 -2.02
N GLY A 6 -13.81 14.16 -1.60
CA GLY A 6 -12.77 13.82 -2.55
C GLY A 6 -13.32 12.78 -3.54
N LEU A 7 -13.23 13.07 -4.83
CA LEU A 7 -13.64 12.20 -5.93
C LEU A 7 -12.38 11.70 -6.63
N TYR A 8 -11.88 10.52 -6.25
CA TYR A 8 -10.91 9.80 -7.08
C TYR A 8 -11.70 8.98 -8.11
N LEU A 9 -11.42 9.16 -9.41
CA LEU A 9 -12.09 8.44 -10.52
C LEU A 9 -13.64 8.51 -10.50
N ARG A 10 -14.22 9.63 -10.05
CA ARG A 10 -15.68 9.85 -9.90
C ARG A 10 -16.36 8.95 -8.84
N GLY A 11 -15.61 8.25 -8.01
CA GLY A 11 -16.09 7.53 -6.83
C GLY A 11 -16.06 8.38 -5.56
N ARG A 12 -16.83 8.00 -4.53
CA ARG A 12 -16.70 8.63 -3.20
C ARG A 12 -15.51 8.01 -2.46
N ASN A 13 -14.69 8.85 -1.84
CA ASN A 13 -13.63 8.42 -0.92
C ASN A 13 -14.23 7.84 0.38
N ILE A 14 -14.71 6.60 0.32
CA ILE A 14 -15.30 5.89 1.46
C ILE A 14 -14.65 4.51 1.65
N PRO A 15 -14.60 4.00 2.89
CA PRO A 15 -14.10 2.65 3.16
C PRO A 15 -14.87 1.58 2.40
N GLU A 16 -14.16 0.54 1.94
CA GLU A 16 -14.75 -0.64 1.29
C GLU A 16 -15.88 -1.23 2.15
N GLN A 17 -15.69 -1.36 3.47
CA GLN A 17 -16.71 -1.86 4.38
C GLN A 17 -17.98 -1.00 4.40
N ARG A 18 -17.84 0.33 4.23
CA ARG A 18 -18.98 1.25 4.20
C ARG A 18 -19.70 1.14 2.86
N PHE A 19 -18.95 1.06 1.75
CA PHE A 19 -19.49 0.79 0.43
C PHE A 19 -20.30 -0.52 0.43
N LYS A 20 -19.68 -1.65 0.82
CA LYS A 20 -20.32 -2.97 0.84
C LYS A 20 -21.58 -3.01 1.69
N ARG A 21 -21.54 -2.45 2.90
CA ARG A 21 -22.71 -2.36 3.79
C ARG A 21 -23.82 -1.52 3.18
N GLY A 22 -23.49 -0.39 2.56
CA GLY A 22 -24.45 0.48 1.89
C GLY A 22 -25.07 -0.18 0.66
N PHE A 23 -24.25 -0.84 -0.16
CA PHE A 23 -24.67 -1.59 -1.34
C PHE A 23 -25.63 -2.71 -0.97
N ALA A 24 -25.22 -3.60 -0.05
CA ALA A 24 -26.04 -4.74 0.36
C ALA A 24 -27.33 -4.34 1.09
N LYS A 25 -27.38 -3.15 1.72
CA LYS A 25 -28.61 -2.61 2.33
C LYS A 25 -29.59 -2.08 1.27
N LYS A 26 -29.09 -1.51 0.18
CA LYS A 26 -29.92 -0.91 -0.88
C LYS A 26 -30.40 -1.93 -1.91
N LEU A 27 -29.54 -2.90 -2.23
CA LEU A 27 -29.78 -3.96 -3.20
C LEU A 27 -29.92 -5.28 -2.43
N SER A 28 -28.88 -6.11 -2.40
CA SER A 28 -28.84 -7.32 -1.59
C SER A 28 -27.41 -7.83 -1.39
N LYS A 29 -27.24 -8.84 -0.51
CA LYS A 29 -25.96 -9.54 -0.36
C LYS A 29 -25.59 -10.37 -1.60
N GLU A 30 -26.57 -10.84 -2.37
CA GLU A 30 -26.34 -11.60 -3.60
C GLU A 30 -25.81 -10.69 -4.69
N GLU A 31 -26.46 -9.55 -4.91
CA GLU A 31 -26.01 -8.54 -5.88
C GLU A 31 -24.65 -7.97 -5.51
N LEU A 32 -24.35 -7.79 -4.22
CA LEU A 32 -23.00 -7.42 -3.79
C LEU A 32 -21.97 -8.49 -4.19
N ARG A 33 -22.26 -9.77 -3.94
CA ARG A 33 -21.34 -10.86 -4.31
C ARG A 33 -21.12 -10.93 -5.81
N ARG A 34 -22.18 -10.78 -6.61
CA ARG A 34 -22.09 -10.70 -8.07
C ARG A 34 -21.27 -9.50 -8.52
N PHE A 35 -21.55 -8.32 -7.98
CA PHE A 35 -20.77 -7.10 -8.26
C PHE A 35 -19.29 -7.29 -7.94
N GLU A 36 -18.95 -7.87 -6.77
CA GLU A 36 -17.56 -8.12 -6.40
C GLU A 36 -16.86 -9.10 -7.35
N GLN A 37 -17.55 -10.17 -7.76
CA GLN A 37 -17.01 -11.12 -8.73
C GLN A 37 -16.79 -10.45 -10.09
N ASP A 38 -17.79 -9.75 -10.61
CA ASP A 38 -17.74 -9.07 -11.89
C ASP A 38 -16.65 -7.99 -11.87
N PHE A 39 -16.57 -7.19 -10.81
CA PHE A 39 -15.53 -6.19 -10.64
C PHE A 39 -14.13 -6.83 -10.65
N ARG A 40 -13.89 -7.87 -9.84
CA ARG A 40 -12.56 -8.50 -9.77
C ARG A 40 -12.13 -9.18 -11.07
N THR A 41 -13.08 -9.75 -11.81
CA THR A 41 -12.80 -10.44 -13.08
C THR A 41 -12.55 -9.48 -14.25
N ASN A 42 -13.07 -8.25 -14.16
CA ASN A 42 -13.01 -7.29 -15.28
C ASN A 42 -12.14 -6.07 -15.02
N PHE A 43 -11.80 -5.74 -13.78
CA PHE A 43 -11.08 -4.50 -13.46
C PHE A 43 -9.64 -4.52 -13.97
N ILE A 44 -8.95 -5.66 -13.84
CA ILE A 44 -7.62 -5.91 -14.39
C ILE A 44 -7.65 -7.23 -15.14
N GLN A 45 -7.16 -7.24 -16.37
CA GLN A 45 -7.10 -8.43 -17.21
C GLN A 45 -5.66 -8.69 -17.68
N LYS A 46 -5.41 -9.89 -18.21
CA LYS A 46 -4.10 -10.29 -18.73
C LYS A 46 -3.56 -9.31 -19.78
N GLU A 47 -4.44 -8.77 -20.61
CA GLU A 47 -4.13 -7.75 -21.62
C GLU A 47 -3.56 -6.48 -21.01
N ASP A 48 -3.96 -6.12 -19.79
CA ASP A 48 -3.41 -4.95 -19.11
C ASP A 48 -1.97 -5.21 -18.66
N ILE A 49 -1.67 -6.40 -18.15
CA ILE A 49 -0.28 -6.81 -17.82
C ILE A 49 0.60 -6.78 -19.08
N LYS A 50 0.08 -7.23 -20.23
CA LYS A 50 0.76 -7.12 -21.53
C LYS A 50 1.04 -5.67 -21.93
N LYS A 51 0.05 -4.77 -21.77
CA LYS A 51 0.23 -3.33 -22.05
C LYS A 51 1.31 -2.73 -21.14
N LEU A 52 1.28 -3.03 -19.84
CA LEU A 52 2.29 -2.56 -18.88
C LEU A 52 3.69 -3.03 -19.29
N LYS A 53 3.83 -4.29 -19.73
CA LYS A 53 5.10 -4.79 -20.27
C LYS A 53 5.57 -4.00 -21.48
N ASN A 54 4.68 -3.73 -22.42
CA ASN A 54 4.99 -2.96 -23.63
C ASN A 54 5.38 -1.50 -23.34
N LEU A 55 4.89 -0.94 -22.24
CA LEU A 55 5.30 0.38 -21.73
C LEU A 55 6.67 0.36 -21.02
N GLY A 56 7.29 -0.81 -20.87
CA GLY A 56 8.59 -0.97 -20.21
C GLY A 56 8.50 -1.11 -18.68
N ILE A 57 7.30 -1.29 -18.12
CA ILE A 57 7.12 -1.54 -16.68
C ILE A 57 7.65 -2.93 -16.35
N ASN A 58 8.44 -3.02 -15.28
CA ASN A 58 9.11 -4.25 -14.84
C ASN A 58 8.69 -4.72 -13.44
N CYS A 59 7.92 -3.92 -12.70
CA CYS A 59 7.45 -4.24 -11.36
C CYS A 59 6.08 -3.61 -11.12
N LEU A 60 5.18 -4.33 -10.46
CA LEU A 60 3.88 -3.86 -10.01
C LEU A 60 3.79 -3.92 -8.49
N ARG A 61 3.37 -2.82 -7.86
CA ARG A 61 2.94 -2.83 -6.47
C ARG A 61 1.46 -3.18 -6.44
N LEU A 62 1.10 -4.26 -5.75
CA LEU A 62 -0.23 -4.82 -5.72
C LEU A 62 -0.87 -4.62 -4.34
N PRO A 63 -1.61 -3.51 -4.15
CA PRO A 63 -2.33 -3.25 -2.91
C PRO A 63 -3.49 -4.22 -2.73
N PHE A 64 -3.66 -4.77 -1.53
CA PHE A 64 -4.79 -5.62 -1.19
C PHE A 64 -5.34 -5.35 0.21
N ASN A 65 -6.66 -5.54 0.35
CA ASN A 65 -7.31 -5.61 1.66
C ASN A 65 -7.09 -6.99 2.27
N PHE A 66 -6.74 -7.07 3.57
CA PHE A 66 -6.55 -8.33 4.30
C PHE A 66 -7.72 -9.32 4.16
N ARG A 67 -8.94 -8.81 3.93
CA ARG A 67 -10.15 -9.62 3.71
C ARG A 67 -10.05 -10.51 2.47
N LEU A 68 -9.27 -10.14 1.47
CA LEU A 68 -9.01 -10.96 0.29
C LEU A 68 -8.40 -12.31 0.70
N ILE A 69 -7.41 -12.25 1.60
CA ILE A 69 -6.70 -13.41 2.13
C ILE A 69 -7.61 -14.24 3.04
N ARG A 70 -8.45 -13.57 3.84
CA ARG A 70 -9.33 -14.23 4.81
C ARG A 70 -10.55 -14.95 4.19
N GLY A 71 -11.08 -14.43 3.07
CA GLY A 71 -12.44 -14.74 2.63
C GLY A 71 -12.60 -15.54 1.34
N GLN A 72 -11.67 -15.44 0.38
CA GLN A 72 -11.86 -16.00 -0.97
C GLN A 72 -10.68 -16.85 -1.47
N GLY A 73 -9.68 -17.11 -0.61
CA GLY A 73 -8.43 -17.74 -1.04
C GLY A 73 -7.63 -16.84 -1.96
N LEU A 74 -6.42 -17.27 -2.29
CA LEU A 74 -5.47 -16.50 -3.09
C LEU A 74 -5.81 -16.51 -4.60
N GLY A 75 -7.03 -16.87 -5.00
CA GLY A 75 -7.39 -17.14 -6.41
C GLY A 75 -7.10 -15.98 -7.37
N HIS A 76 -7.78 -14.83 -7.18
CA HIS A 76 -7.54 -13.65 -8.00
C HIS A 76 -6.11 -13.10 -7.88
N LEU A 77 -5.49 -13.27 -6.70
CA LEU A 77 -4.11 -12.84 -6.48
C LEU A 77 -3.14 -13.71 -7.29
N GLY A 78 -3.34 -15.03 -7.26
CA GLY A 78 -2.55 -16.02 -7.98
C GLY A 78 -2.67 -15.85 -9.49
N GLU A 79 -3.87 -15.60 -10.01
CA GLU A 79 -4.08 -15.37 -11.45
C GLU A 79 -3.28 -14.17 -11.96
N LEU A 80 -3.29 -13.04 -11.23
CA LEU A 80 -2.49 -11.87 -11.60
C LEU A 80 -0.99 -12.16 -11.52
N ILE A 81 -0.54 -12.90 -10.48
CA ILE A 81 0.86 -13.33 -10.35
C ILE A 81 1.26 -14.22 -11.53
N ASP A 82 0.36 -15.10 -11.99
CA ASP A 82 0.61 -15.96 -13.15
C ASP A 82 0.79 -15.16 -14.44
N TRP A 83 -0.04 -14.15 -14.66
CA TRP A 83 0.16 -13.22 -15.78
C TRP A 83 1.48 -12.47 -15.67
N CYS A 84 1.83 -11.99 -14.48
CA CYS A 84 3.10 -11.30 -14.25
C CYS A 84 4.31 -12.21 -14.49
N ARG A 85 4.20 -13.50 -14.16
CA ARG A 85 5.22 -14.52 -14.48
C ARG A 85 5.45 -14.63 -15.98
N GLU A 86 4.38 -14.75 -16.75
CA GLU A 86 4.44 -14.86 -18.21
C GLU A 86 5.11 -13.64 -18.85
N TYR A 87 4.75 -12.45 -18.39
CA TYR A 87 5.29 -11.19 -18.93
C TYR A 87 6.59 -10.73 -18.28
N LYS A 88 7.15 -11.50 -17.34
CA LYS A 88 8.38 -11.17 -16.59
C LYS A 88 8.30 -9.79 -15.97
N ILE A 89 7.26 -9.58 -15.18
CA ILE A 89 7.02 -8.38 -14.37
C ILE A 89 7.04 -8.83 -12.91
N TYR A 90 7.85 -8.18 -12.08
CA TYR A 90 7.89 -8.46 -10.65
C TYR A 90 6.65 -7.95 -9.92
N VAL A 91 6.32 -8.53 -8.78
CA VAL A 91 5.19 -8.10 -7.94
C VAL A 91 5.67 -7.78 -6.52
N ILE A 92 5.27 -6.63 -5.99
CA ILE A 92 5.38 -6.29 -4.56
C ILE A 92 3.98 -6.43 -3.98
N LEU A 93 3.81 -7.34 -3.01
CA LEU A 93 2.52 -7.52 -2.34
C LEU A 93 2.38 -6.47 -1.23
N ASP A 94 1.38 -5.59 -1.32
CA ASP A 94 1.14 -4.52 -0.35
C ASP A 94 -0.13 -4.77 0.48
N MET A 95 0.02 -4.98 1.79
CA MET A 95 -1.14 -5.01 2.69
C MET A 95 -1.63 -3.59 2.96
N HIS A 96 -2.48 -3.14 2.04
CA HIS A 96 -3.01 -1.79 1.98
C HIS A 96 -4.05 -1.48 3.05
N ALA A 97 -4.83 -2.49 3.44
CA ALA A 97 -5.76 -2.41 4.57
C ALA A 97 -5.51 -3.59 5.50
N ALA A 98 -4.86 -3.33 6.64
CA ALA A 98 -4.59 -4.33 7.67
C ALA A 98 -5.82 -4.54 8.58
N PRO A 99 -5.92 -5.69 9.28
CA PRO A 99 -6.92 -5.89 10.33
C PRO A 99 -6.98 -4.70 11.30
N GLY A 100 -8.14 -4.06 11.38
CA GLY A 100 -8.35 -2.91 12.26
C GLY A 100 -7.86 -1.56 11.74
N ALA A 101 -7.34 -1.47 10.52
CA ALA A 101 -6.80 -0.26 9.90
C ALA A 101 -5.59 0.35 10.63
N GLN A 102 -4.57 0.68 9.86
CA GLN A 102 -3.30 1.26 10.31
C GLN A 102 -3.31 2.79 10.32
N ASN A 103 -4.32 3.42 9.73
CA ASN A 103 -4.60 4.85 9.85
C ASN A 103 -6.13 5.10 9.95
N ALA A 104 -6.53 6.36 9.99
CA ALA A 104 -7.93 6.76 10.16
C ALA A 104 -8.68 6.92 8.83
N ASP A 105 -7.98 6.82 7.69
CA ASP A 105 -8.48 7.23 6.39
C ASP A 105 -9.15 6.08 5.64
N TRP A 106 -9.92 6.45 4.63
CA TRP A 106 -10.80 5.52 3.91
C TRP A 106 -10.06 4.41 3.18
N HIS A 107 -8.85 4.68 2.67
CA HIS A 107 -8.05 3.75 1.88
C HIS A 107 -7.48 2.60 2.74
N SER A 108 -7.32 2.78 4.05
CA SER A 108 -7.02 1.68 5.01
C SER A 108 -8.26 0.88 5.44
N ASP A 109 -9.38 1.04 4.73
CA ASP A 109 -10.72 0.52 5.07
C ASP A 109 -11.20 1.03 6.45
N SER A 110 -10.82 2.24 6.87
CA SER A 110 -11.10 2.79 8.20
C SER A 110 -12.35 3.68 8.26
N ASN A 111 -13.19 3.52 9.28
CA ASN A 111 -14.27 4.48 9.56
C ASN A 111 -13.80 5.61 10.51
N GLY A 112 -12.58 6.15 10.31
CA GLY A 112 -12.03 7.21 11.15
C GLY A 112 -11.25 6.72 12.38
N LYS A 113 -10.88 5.44 12.46
CA LYS A 113 -10.18 4.87 13.64
C LYS A 113 -9.15 3.82 13.24
N ALA A 114 -7.88 4.07 13.57
CA ALA A 114 -6.80 3.09 13.49
C ALA A 114 -6.84 2.13 14.71
N LEU A 115 -7.62 1.05 14.62
CA LEU A 115 -7.77 0.06 15.69
C LEU A 115 -6.62 -0.93 15.75
N LEU A 116 -5.80 -1.06 14.70
CA LEU A 116 -4.58 -1.88 14.71
C LEU A 116 -3.68 -1.51 15.91
N TRP A 117 -3.58 -0.23 16.24
CA TRP A 117 -2.76 0.28 17.34
C TRP A 117 -3.39 0.13 18.72
N LYS A 118 -4.69 -0.21 18.80
CA LYS A 118 -5.46 -0.25 20.05
C LYS A 118 -5.85 -1.68 20.46
N LYS A 119 -5.81 -2.63 19.52
CA LYS A 119 -6.32 -3.98 19.73
C LYS A 119 -5.25 -5.01 19.38
N LYS A 120 -4.75 -5.71 20.40
CA LYS A 120 -3.78 -6.80 20.23
C LYS A 120 -4.25 -7.87 19.23
N LYS A 121 -5.56 -8.20 19.25
CA LYS A 121 -6.17 -9.14 18.29
C LYS A 121 -5.97 -8.72 16.83
N CYS A 122 -5.99 -7.42 16.53
CA CYS A 122 -5.75 -6.92 15.17
C CYS A 122 -4.28 -7.13 14.76
N GLN A 123 -3.34 -6.87 15.66
CA GLN A 123 -1.91 -7.13 15.43
C GLN A 123 -1.64 -8.63 15.24
N GLU A 124 -2.19 -9.47 16.10
CA GLU A 124 -2.07 -10.93 16.00
C GLU A 124 -2.66 -11.49 14.70
N GLU A 125 -3.83 -10.98 14.26
CA GLU A 125 -4.41 -11.36 12.97
C GLU A 125 -3.52 -10.92 11.80
N THR A 126 -2.94 -9.71 11.87
CA THR A 126 -2.01 -9.19 10.85
C THR A 126 -0.77 -10.08 10.73
N LEU A 127 -0.17 -10.48 11.86
CA LEU A 127 0.98 -11.39 11.89
C LEU A 127 0.66 -12.75 11.27
N LYS A 128 -0.51 -13.33 11.60
CA LYS A 128 -0.94 -14.62 11.05
C LYS A 128 -1.15 -14.57 9.53
N LEU A 129 -1.74 -13.49 9.03
CA LEU A 129 -1.98 -13.31 7.61
C LEU A 129 -0.66 -13.15 6.84
N TRP A 130 0.30 -12.39 7.38
CA TRP A 130 1.63 -12.28 6.79
C TRP A 130 2.41 -13.58 6.82
N GLN A 131 2.34 -14.34 7.91
CA GLN A 131 2.95 -15.67 7.97
C GLN A 131 2.37 -16.59 6.90
N PHE A 132 1.04 -16.60 6.74
CA PHE A 132 0.36 -17.39 5.72
C PHE A 132 0.78 -17.00 4.30
N LEU A 133 0.79 -15.70 3.99
CA LEU A 133 1.20 -15.21 2.67
C LEU A 133 2.67 -15.55 2.37
N ALA A 134 3.56 -15.28 3.32
CA ALA A 134 4.98 -15.55 3.14
C ALA A 134 5.26 -17.05 2.98
N GLU A 135 4.61 -17.92 3.76
CA GLU A 135 4.75 -19.37 3.60
C GLU A 135 4.27 -19.83 2.22
N HIS A 136 3.15 -19.28 1.73
CA HIS A 136 2.58 -19.65 0.44
C HIS A 136 3.47 -19.22 -0.74
N TYR A 137 4.04 -18.02 -0.66
CA TYR A 137 4.78 -17.40 -1.76
C TYR A 137 6.31 -17.46 -1.62
N LYS A 138 6.86 -18.10 -0.58
CA LYS A 138 8.31 -18.12 -0.31
C LYS A 138 9.15 -18.57 -1.51
N ASP A 139 8.64 -19.49 -2.34
CA ASP A 139 9.32 -20.05 -3.51
C ASP A 139 8.89 -19.43 -4.85
N GLU A 140 8.10 -18.35 -4.84
CA GLU A 140 7.62 -17.67 -6.05
C GLU A 140 8.58 -16.54 -6.50
N PRO A 141 9.44 -16.73 -7.52
CA PRO A 141 10.45 -15.75 -7.90
C PRO A 141 9.89 -14.47 -8.55
N VAL A 142 8.62 -14.48 -8.96
CA VAL A 142 7.95 -13.28 -9.49
C VAL A 142 7.69 -12.25 -8.41
N ILE A 143 7.52 -12.70 -7.17
CA ILE A 143 7.35 -11.77 -6.05
C ILE A 143 8.73 -11.19 -5.75
N ALA A 144 8.86 -9.86 -5.86
CA ALA A 144 10.08 -9.16 -5.46
C ALA A 144 10.13 -8.99 -3.93
N GLY A 145 8.97 -8.82 -3.29
CA GLY A 145 8.89 -8.66 -1.86
C GLY A 145 7.51 -8.32 -1.32
N TYR A 146 7.50 -8.01 -0.03
CA TYR A 146 6.32 -7.75 0.78
C TYR A 146 6.39 -6.33 1.33
N ASP A 147 5.44 -5.49 0.94
CA ASP A 147 5.18 -4.20 1.58
C ASP A 147 4.18 -4.40 2.71
N ILE A 148 4.73 -4.45 3.92
CA ILE A 148 4.05 -5.15 5.00
C ILE A 148 2.93 -4.35 5.64
N LEU A 149 2.94 -3.02 5.49
CA LEU A 149 1.93 -2.14 6.06
C LEU A 149 1.93 -0.76 5.41
N ASN A 150 0.90 -0.48 4.60
CA ASN A 150 0.73 0.80 3.90
C ASN A 150 0.44 1.99 4.84
N GLU A 151 1.18 3.08 4.72
CA GLU A 151 0.87 4.41 5.28
C GLU A 151 0.37 4.42 6.74
N PRO A 152 1.09 3.81 7.71
CA PRO A 152 0.66 3.82 9.10
C PRO A 152 0.67 5.24 9.69
N VAL A 153 -0.36 5.58 10.48
CA VAL A 153 -0.41 6.86 11.20
C VAL A 153 -0.51 6.57 12.70
N ILE A 154 0.61 6.76 13.40
CA ILE A 154 0.75 6.48 14.84
C ILE A 154 1.78 7.42 15.49
N LYS A 155 1.39 8.04 16.62
CA LYS A 155 2.30 8.90 17.40
C LYS A 155 3.45 8.12 18.07
N ASP A 156 3.17 6.91 18.53
CA ASP A 156 4.18 6.01 19.11
C ASP A 156 4.97 5.29 18.01
N VAL A 157 5.90 6.01 17.39
CA VAL A 157 6.80 5.46 16.36
C VAL A 157 7.72 4.36 16.89
N ARG A 158 7.99 4.32 18.21
CA ARG A 158 8.76 3.21 18.83
C ARG A 158 7.92 1.94 18.88
N GLY A 159 6.62 2.07 19.16
CA GLY A 159 5.64 1.00 19.05
C GLY A 159 5.55 0.44 17.63
N LEU A 160 5.48 1.32 16.62
CA LEU A 160 5.52 0.92 15.20
C LEU A 160 6.78 0.12 14.87
N LYS A 161 7.96 0.60 15.26
CA LYS A 161 9.23 -0.12 15.06
C LYS A 161 9.23 -1.50 15.71
N ARG A 162 8.69 -1.62 16.92
CA ARG A 162 8.56 -2.91 17.62
C ARG A 162 7.65 -3.86 16.84
N PHE A 163 6.52 -3.37 16.35
CA PHE A 163 5.60 -4.17 15.56
C PHE A 163 6.24 -4.63 14.24
N TYR A 164 7.00 -3.77 13.56
CA TYR A 164 7.76 -4.18 12.38
C TYR A 164 8.79 -5.27 12.67
N ARG A 165 9.50 -5.21 13.80
CA ARG A 165 10.40 -6.31 14.20
C ARG A 165 9.65 -7.62 14.40
N GLU A 166 8.45 -7.58 14.98
CA GLU A 166 7.61 -8.77 15.14
C GLU A 166 7.16 -9.32 13.78
N MET A 167 6.67 -8.47 12.88
CA MET A 167 6.27 -8.86 11.53
C MET A 167 7.43 -9.44 10.72
N MET A 168 8.59 -8.77 10.72
CA MET A 168 9.80 -9.27 10.07
C MET A 168 10.22 -10.61 10.63
N LYS A 169 10.23 -10.78 11.96
CA LYS A 169 10.54 -12.07 12.59
C LYS A 169 9.57 -13.16 12.15
N THR A 170 8.28 -12.87 12.12
CA THR A 170 7.23 -13.81 11.70
C THR A 170 7.38 -14.22 10.23
N ILE A 171 7.58 -13.27 9.31
CA ILE A 171 7.82 -13.55 7.89
C ILE A 171 9.12 -14.35 7.72
N ARG A 172 10.20 -13.91 8.39
CA ARG A 172 11.50 -14.59 8.31
C ARG A 172 11.50 -15.96 8.95
N GLN A 173 10.50 -16.39 9.71
CA GLN A 173 10.41 -17.80 10.14
C GLN A 173 10.15 -18.75 8.97
N VAL A 174 9.47 -18.27 7.93
CA VAL A 174 9.00 -19.08 6.80
C VAL A 174 9.68 -18.72 5.48
N ASP A 175 10.11 -17.47 5.33
CA ASP A 175 10.71 -16.94 4.11
C ASP A 175 11.94 -16.08 4.40
N LYS A 176 13.11 -16.57 3.99
CA LYS A 176 14.41 -15.93 4.21
C LYS A 176 14.87 -15.01 3.07
N ARG A 177 14.18 -15.00 1.92
CA ARG A 177 14.72 -14.46 0.67
C ARG A 177 14.07 -13.16 0.24
N HIS A 178 12.75 -13.10 0.23
CA HIS A 178 12.01 -11.97 -0.34
C HIS A 178 12.30 -10.65 0.39
N ILE A 179 12.29 -9.54 -0.35
CA ILE A 179 12.48 -8.21 0.21
C ILE A 179 11.31 -7.87 1.14
N ILE A 180 11.58 -7.21 2.26
CA ILE A 180 10.54 -6.61 3.10
C ILE A 180 10.64 -5.09 2.97
N PHE A 181 9.57 -4.46 2.50
CA PHE A 181 9.41 -3.02 2.44
C PHE A 181 8.76 -2.54 3.75
N LEU A 182 9.38 -1.54 4.37
CA LEU A 182 8.87 -0.88 5.57
C LEU A 182 8.54 0.57 5.24
N GLU A 183 7.34 1.01 5.59
CA GLU A 183 6.93 2.39 5.43
C GLU A 183 7.09 3.21 6.70
N GLY A 184 7.29 4.52 6.53
CA GLY A 184 7.31 5.46 7.64
C GLY A 184 5.93 5.68 8.26
N SER A 185 5.89 6.37 9.41
CA SER A 185 4.61 6.93 9.85
C SER A 185 4.25 8.18 9.05
N ASP A 186 3.16 8.86 9.41
CA ASP A 186 2.71 10.08 8.74
C ASP A 186 2.53 9.88 7.22
N TRP A 187 1.79 8.82 6.86
CA TRP A 187 1.57 8.38 5.47
C TRP A 187 2.88 8.10 4.72
N ALA A 188 3.70 7.22 5.30
CA ALA A 188 4.99 6.81 4.76
C ALA A 188 6.06 7.92 4.64
N GLN A 189 5.84 9.12 5.17
CA GLN A 189 6.80 10.24 5.07
C GLN A 189 7.83 10.25 6.20
N ASN A 190 7.44 9.86 7.41
CA ASN A 190 8.33 9.90 8.56
C ASN A 190 9.06 8.56 8.74
N ILE A 191 10.23 8.42 8.10
CA ILE A 191 11.07 7.21 8.20
C ILE A 191 12.20 7.32 9.24
N ASP A 192 12.33 8.45 9.93
CA ASP A 192 13.50 8.76 10.76
C ASP A 192 13.72 7.76 11.90
N PHE A 193 12.63 7.24 12.46
CA PHE A 193 12.65 6.31 13.57
C PHE A 193 13.10 4.89 13.16
N LEU A 194 13.03 4.53 11.87
CA LEU A 194 13.41 3.21 11.38
C LEU A 194 14.92 2.96 11.56
N GLY A 195 15.74 4.01 11.46
CA GLY A 195 17.19 3.91 11.67
C GLY A 195 17.87 3.08 10.58
N GLU A 196 18.90 2.32 10.94
CA GLU A 196 19.55 1.38 10.02
C GLU A 196 18.77 0.05 9.98
N PRO A 197 18.71 -0.63 8.82
CA PRO A 197 18.08 -1.94 8.74
C PRO A 197 18.70 -2.95 9.70
N GLU A 198 17.85 -3.66 10.41
CA GLU A 198 18.29 -4.67 11.39
C GLU A 198 18.51 -6.06 10.75
N SER A 199 18.30 -6.18 9.44
CA SER A 199 18.51 -7.40 8.67
C SER A 199 18.74 -7.10 7.19
N GLU A 200 19.21 -8.10 6.46
CA GLU A 200 19.30 -8.05 5.00
C GLU A 200 17.92 -8.03 4.32
N ASN A 201 17.90 -7.65 3.04
CA ASN A 201 16.71 -7.59 2.18
C ASN A 201 15.58 -6.74 2.78
N ILE A 202 15.93 -5.57 3.34
CA ILE A 202 14.99 -4.56 3.82
C ILE A 202 15.10 -3.31 2.96
N VAL A 203 13.95 -2.77 2.57
CA VAL A 203 13.82 -1.53 1.80
C VAL A 203 12.90 -0.59 2.57
N TYR A 204 13.20 0.70 2.60
CA TYR A 204 12.25 1.68 3.13
C TYR A 204 11.43 2.27 1.99
N SER A 205 10.12 2.32 2.13
CA SER A 205 9.19 2.86 1.14
C SER A 205 8.63 4.19 1.64
N ILE A 206 8.55 5.18 0.75
CA ILE A 206 7.94 6.48 1.02
C ILE A 206 6.88 6.78 -0.02
N HIS A 207 5.87 7.54 0.39
CA HIS A 207 4.84 8.06 -0.51
C HIS A 207 5.03 9.57 -0.70
N PHE A 208 4.81 10.05 -1.92
CA PHE A 208 5.05 11.45 -2.26
C PHE A 208 3.99 12.00 -3.21
N TYR A 209 3.09 12.82 -2.67
CA TYR A 209 2.02 13.49 -3.41
C TYR A 209 2.09 15.02 -3.26
N GLN A 210 3.29 15.61 -3.16
CA GLN A 210 3.40 17.06 -3.09
C GLN A 210 3.58 17.65 -4.50
N PRO A 211 2.85 18.72 -4.88
CA PRO A 211 1.80 19.41 -4.11
C PRO A 211 0.45 18.69 -4.12
N LEU A 212 -0.14 18.51 -2.93
CA LEU A 212 -1.32 17.67 -2.72
C LEU A 212 -2.54 18.10 -3.56
N ASP A 213 -2.82 19.39 -3.65
CA ASP A 213 -3.98 19.86 -4.39
C ASP A 213 -3.88 19.63 -5.91
N PHE A 214 -2.67 19.58 -6.44
CA PHE A 214 -2.42 19.29 -7.84
C PHE A 214 -2.38 17.79 -8.11
N SER A 215 -1.58 17.03 -7.34
CA SER A 215 -1.33 15.61 -7.64
C SER A 215 -2.37 14.65 -7.06
N PHE A 216 -3.00 14.98 -5.93
CA PHE A 216 -3.90 14.05 -5.23
C PHE A 216 -5.37 14.50 -5.29
N ASN A 217 -5.63 15.78 -5.06
CA ASN A 217 -7.00 16.31 -5.14
C ASN A 217 -7.41 16.68 -6.57
N PHE A 218 -6.50 16.55 -7.55
CA PHE A 218 -6.71 16.86 -8.97
C PHE A 218 -7.44 18.18 -9.21
N ARG A 219 -7.05 19.24 -8.50
CA ARG A 219 -7.62 20.57 -8.73
C ARG A 219 -7.08 21.11 -10.05
N PHE A 220 -7.84 20.89 -11.13
CA PHE A 220 -7.51 21.26 -12.51
C PHE A 220 -7.28 22.77 -12.75
N VAL A 221 -7.51 23.61 -11.74
CA VAL A 221 -7.14 25.04 -11.76
C VAL A 221 -5.63 25.26 -11.70
N PHE A 222 -4.88 24.24 -11.27
CA PHE A 222 -3.43 24.30 -11.10
C PHE A 222 -2.69 23.65 -12.27
N SER A 223 -1.48 24.15 -12.54
CA SER A 223 -0.57 23.65 -13.56
C SER A 223 0.83 23.43 -12.98
N TYR A 224 1.57 22.49 -13.56
CA TYR A 224 2.97 22.21 -13.20
C TYR A 224 3.86 22.27 -14.45
N PRO A 225 5.00 22.99 -14.41
CA PRO A 225 5.43 23.91 -13.35
C PRO A 225 4.50 25.12 -13.21
N GLY A 226 4.28 25.62 -11.99
CA GLY A 226 3.30 26.69 -11.77
C GLY A 226 3.06 27.08 -10.31
N ARG A 227 2.17 28.05 -10.09
CA ARG A 227 1.74 28.46 -8.74
C ARG A 227 0.61 27.55 -8.24
N ILE A 228 0.84 26.89 -7.11
CA ILE A 228 -0.07 25.93 -6.46
C ILE A 228 -0.07 26.24 -4.97
N ASP A 229 -1.26 26.49 -4.41
CA ASP A 229 -1.47 26.86 -3.01
C ASP A 229 -0.56 28.01 -2.52
N GLY A 230 -0.48 29.07 -3.32
CA GLY A 230 0.29 30.28 -2.98
C GLY A 230 1.80 30.13 -3.10
N GLN A 231 2.31 28.97 -3.55
CA GLN A 231 3.74 28.73 -3.72
C GLN A 231 4.06 28.35 -5.18
N TYR A 232 5.24 28.73 -5.66
CA TYR A 232 5.70 28.26 -6.97
C TYR A 232 6.27 26.85 -6.85
N TRP A 233 5.86 25.96 -7.76
CA TRP A 233 6.30 24.57 -7.84
C TRP A 233 6.97 24.31 -9.18
N ALA A 234 8.18 23.80 -9.10
CA ALA A 234 9.01 23.35 -10.21
C ALA A 234 9.94 22.24 -9.69
N GLU A 235 10.73 21.65 -10.59
CA GLU A 235 11.58 20.49 -10.30
C GLU A 235 12.47 20.69 -9.06
N GLY A 236 13.09 21.86 -8.90
CA GLY A 236 13.97 22.15 -7.76
C GLY A 236 13.27 22.02 -6.40
N LYS A 237 11.98 22.35 -6.34
CA LYS A 237 11.18 22.23 -5.11
C LYS A 237 10.80 20.78 -4.82
N ILE A 238 10.45 20.00 -5.85
CA ILE A 238 10.25 18.56 -5.68
C ILE A 238 11.54 17.91 -5.15
N ARG A 239 12.69 18.27 -5.74
CA ARG A 239 14.01 17.80 -5.29
C ARG A 239 14.30 18.15 -3.84
N SER A 240 13.95 19.35 -3.37
CA SER A 240 14.20 19.75 -1.97
C SER A 240 13.38 18.93 -0.97
N TYR A 241 12.15 18.54 -1.31
CA TYR A 241 11.36 17.64 -0.46
C TYR A 241 11.98 16.24 -0.41
N LEU A 242 12.52 15.76 -1.53
CA LEU A 242 13.15 14.44 -1.61
C LEU A 242 14.58 14.41 -1.05
N GLU A 243 15.19 15.57 -0.80
CA GLU A 243 16.60 15.66 -0.44
C GLU A 243 16.92 14.97 0.91
N HIS A 244 16.02 15.08 1.89
CA HIS A 244 16.16 14.41 3.19
C HIS A 244 16.32 12.89 3.04
N TYR A 245 15.48 12.32 2.20
CA TYR A 245 15.47 10.90 1.88
C TYR A 245 16.73 10.46 1.13
N CYS A 246 17.14 11.22 0.10
CA CYS A 246 18.36 10.95 -0.65
C CYS A 246 19.61 11.00 0.24
N LYS A 247 19.67 11.94 1.20
CA LYS A 247 20.78 12.04 2.16
C LYS A 247 20.89 10.79 3.05
N LYS A 248 19.75 10.27 3.53
CA LYS A 248 19.72 9.02 4.30
C LYS A 248 20.20 7.82 3.51
N GLN A 249 19.75 7.70 2.26
CA GLN A 249 20.19 6.61 1.39
C GLN A 249 21.71 6.63 1.20
N LYS A 250 22.27 7.81 0.87
CA LYS A 250 23.71 7.98 0.65
C LYS A 250 24.56 7.73 1.88
N SER A 251 24.01 7.93 3.09
CA SER A 251 24.73 7.70 4.34
C SER A 251 24.96 6.21 4.68
N GLY A 252 24.47 5.28 3.85
CA GLY A 252 24.53 3.84 4.14
C GLY A 252 23.53 3.35 5.19
N LYS A 253 22.77 4.28 5.79
CA LYS A 253 21.78 3.99 6.83
C LYS A 253 20.45 3.48 6.29
N CYS A 254 20.26 3.46 4.98
CA CYS A 254 19.07 2.97 4.31
C CYS A 254 19.47 2.49 2.90
N PRO A 255 19.51 1.18 2.62
CA PRO A 255 20.14 0.68 1.40
C PRO A 255 19.31 0.98 0.15
N PHE A 256 17.97 1.03 0.25
CA PHE A 256 17.12 1.34 -0.90
C PHE A 256 15.87 2.08 -0.47
N MET A 257 15.48 3.05 -1.29
CA MET A 257 14.23 3.76 -1.12
C MET A 257 13.32 3.51 -2.32
N SER A 258 12.12 3.02 -2.07
CA SER A 258 11.04 3.02 -3.06
C SER A 258 10.25 4.31 -2.90
N VAL A 259 9.90 4.95 -4.01
CA VAL A 259 8.86 5.98 -4.03
C VAL A 259 7.64 5.34 -4.67
N SER A 260 6.62 5.13 -3.87
CA SER A 260 5.35 4.57 -4.33
C SER A 260 4.37 5.71 -4.63
N LEU A 261 3.62 5.54 -5.71
CA LEU A 261 2.52 6.41 -6.12
C LEU A 261 1.28 5.51 -6.27
N GLU A 262 0.16 5.92 -5.70
CA GLU A 262 -1.15 5.24 -5.72
C GLU A 262 -2.12 5.87 -6.72
#